data_AF-A0A537I6U3-F1
#
_entry.id   AF-A0A537I6U3-F1
#
_cell.length_a   1.000
_cell.length_b   1.000
_cell.length_c   1.000
_cell.angle_alpha   90.00
_cell.angle_beta   90.00
_cell.angle_gamma   90.00
#
_symmetry.space_group_name_H-M   'P 1'
#
loop_
_entity.id
_entity.type
_entity.pdbx_description
1 polymer ?
#
loop_
_entity_poly.entity_id
_entity_poly.type
_entity_poly.pdbx_seq_one_letter_code
_entity_poly.pdbx_strand_id
1 'polypeptide(L)'
;MLGLFGKKKNQPSPAGGSLENQEPLVLSKLQEITVGDAEMYQSLSRLLFLDPKKIITTLEDAVNQATAFDSNGNKTRAEVWYRIAGGIALYRGDPEGVRKFFEKASSIAGDRRPEYKTIASRSQDAVNLARRYYESM
;
A
#
# COMPACT_ATOMS: atom_id res chain seq x y z
N MET A 1 24.75 11.35 -55.71
CA MET A 1 23.67 10.44 -55.25
C MET A 1 22.77 11.28 -54.34
N LEU A 2 21.81 12.08 -54.82
CA LEU A 2 20.55 11.74 -55.49
C LEU A 2 19.72 10.73 -54.68
N GLY A 3 18.65 11.24 -54.04
CA GLY A 3 17.69 10.48 -53.24
C GLY A 3 16.69 11.38 -52.50
N LEU A 4 15.82 12.07 -53.25
CA LEU A 4 14.58 12.71 -52.79
C LEU A 4 13.52 11.66 -52.38
N PHE A 5 12.44 12.13 -51.75
CA PHE A 5 11.10 11.53 -51.54
C PHE A 5 10.89 10.73 -50.24
N GLY A 6 9.84 10.95 -49.43
CA GLY A 6 8.66 11.80 -49.64
C GLY A 6 7.77 11.94 -48.39
N LYS A 7 6.93 12.99 -48.42
CA LYS A 7 5.81 13.25 -47.50
C LYS A 7 4.57 12.41 -47.87
N LYS A 8 3.91 11.84 -46.87
CA LYS A 8 2.44 11.67 -46.60
C LYS A 8 2.26 10.40 -45.76
N LYS A 9 1.42 10.38 -44.71
CA LYS A 9 -0.04 10.50 -44.81
C LYS A 9 -0.63 10.79 -43.42
N ASN A 10 -1.52 11.79 -43.33
CA ASN A 10 -2.48 11.93 -42.24
C ASN A 10 -3.31 10.65 -42.16
N GLN A 11 -3.29 10.00 -41.00
CA GLN A 11 -4.27 9.01 -40.60
C GLN A 11 -5.03 9.61 -39.42
N PRO A 12 -6.35 9.87 -39.53
CA PRO A 12 -7.17 10.09 -38.36
C PRO A 12 -7.31 8.74 -37.65
N SER A 13 -6.70 8.61 -36.47
CA SER A 13 -6.98 7.47 -35.59
C SER A 13 -8.46 7.51 -35.20
N PRO A 14 -9.20 6.39 -35.34
CA PRO A 14 -10.61 6.37 -35.02
C PRO A 14 -10.79 6.52 -33.52
N ALA A 15 -11.71 7.41 -33.13
CA ALA A 15 -12.35 7.36 -31.83
C ALA A 15 -12.89 5.95 -31.60
N GLY A 16 -12.47 5.31 -30.51
CA GLY A 16 -12.85 3.94 -30.22
C GLY A 16 -12.53 3.59 -28.77
N GLY A 17 -13.55 3.75 -27.92
CA GLY A 17 -13.64 3.12 -26.60
C GLY A 17 -12.86 3.84 -25.50
N SER A 18 -13.57 4.67 -24.74
CA SER A 18 -13.29 4.81 -23.31
C SER A 18 -13.18 3.41 -22.71
N LEU A 19 -11.96 2.94 -22.44
CA LEU A 19 -11.74 1.87 -21.49
C LEU A 19 -12.45 2.33 -20.22
N GLU A 20 -13.56 1.68 -19.91
CA GLU A 20 -14.29 1.93 -18.68
C GLU A 20 -13.28 1.95 -17.54
N ASN A 21 -13.14 3.10 -16.89
CA ASN A 21 -12.47 3.26 -15.61
C ASN A 21 -13.28 2.50 -14.55
N GLN A 22 -13.38 1.18 -14.67
CA GLN A 22 -13.84 0.35 -13.57
C GLN A 22 -12.66 0.25 -12.61
N GLU A 23 -12.61 1.17 -11.64
CA GLU A 23 -11.78 0.95 -10.48
C GLU A 23 -12.11 -0.45 -9.92
N PRO A 24 -11.09 -1.25 -9.54
CA PRO A 24 -11.33 -2.52 -8.87
C PRO A 24 -12.35 -2.31 -7.73
N LEU A 25 -13.37 -3.17 -7.63
CA LEU A 25 -14.39 -3.16 -6.55
C LEU A 25 -13.78 -3.01 -5.15
N VAL A 26 -12.55 -3.51 -4.99
CA VAL A 26 -11.76 -3.40 -3.77
C VAL A 26 -11.35 -1.96 -3.45
N LEU A 27 -10.95 -1.18 -4.45
CA LEU A 27 -10.59 0.23 -4.28
C LEU A 27 -11.83 1.09 -4.05
N SER A 28 -12.94 0.81 -4.73
CA SER A 28 -14.20 1.54 -4.51
C SER A 28 -14.69 1.37 -3.07
N LYS A 29 -14.55 0.16 -2.50
CA LYS A 29 -14.97 -0.08 -1.11
C LYS A 29 -14.12 0.64 -0.09
N LEU A 30 -12.80 0.70 -0.31
CA LEU A 30 -11.91 1.48 0.55
C LEU A 30 -12.22 2.98 0.47
N GLN A 31 -12.53 3.50 -0.72
CA GLN A 31 -12.96 4.90 -0.89
C GLN A 31 -14.24 5.19 -0.09
N GLU A 32 -15.25 4.32 -0.16
CA GLU A 32 -16.52 4.48 0.57
C GLU A 32 -16.32 4.61 2.08
N ILE A 33 -15.43 3.82 2.67
CA ILE A 33 -15.23 3.83 4.13
C ILE A 33 -14.28 4.95 4.60
N THR A 34 -13.57 5.61 3.68
CA THR A 34 -12.61 6.70 3.96
C THR A 34 -13.09 8.06 3.43
N VAL A 35 -14.38 8.21 3.17
CA VAL A 35 -14.97 9.46 2.67
C VAL A 35 -14.60 10.64 3.56
N GLY A 36 -14.06 11.70 2.94
CA GLY A 36 -13.60 12.91 3.62
C GLY A 36 -12.19 12.82 4.20
N ASP A 37 -11.52 11.67 4.07
CA ASP A 37 -10.18 11.42 4.61
C ASP A 37 -9.24 10.86 3.53
N ALA A 38 -8.88 11.73 2.59
CA ALA A 38 -8.04 11.38 1.45
C ALA A 38 -6.65 10.85 1.88
N GLU A 39 -6.12 11.34 2.99
CA GLU A 39 -4.81 10.91 3.52
C GLU A 39 -4.88 9.47 4.02
N MET A 40 -5.92 9.11 4.78
CA MET A 40 -6.15 7.76 5.24
C MET A 40 -6.44 6.80 4.08
N TYR A 41 -7.24 7.23 3.10
CA TYR A 41 -7.46 6.46 1.87
C TYR A 41 -6.13 6.12 1.16
N GLN A 42 -5.31 7.13 0.90
CA GLN A 42 -4.02 6.98 0.22
C GLN A 42 -3.05 6.10 1.01
N SER A 43 -3.11 6.17 2.34
CA SER A 43 -2.23 5.38 3.20
C SER A 43 -2.67 3.92 3.27
N LEU A 44 -3.96 3.66 3.51
CA LEU A 44 -4.50 2.31 3.58
C LEU A 44 -4.44 1.58 2.24
N SER A 45 -4.68 2.28 1.11
CA SER A 45 -4.60 1.67 -0.23
C SER A 45 -3.20 1.12 -0.56
N ARG A 46 -2.15 1.65 0.08
CA ARG A 46 -0.76 1.17 -0.07
C ARG A 46 -0.37 0.07 0.92
N LEU A 47 -1.08 -0.05 2.05
CA LEU A 47 -0.62 -0.81 3.21
C LEU A 47 -1.51 -1.99 3.59
N LEU A 48 -2.78 -1.97 3.19
CA LEU A 48 -3.67 -3.12 3.38
C LEU A 48 -3.25 -4.30 2.51
N PHE A 49 -3.41 -5.50 3.05
CA PHE A 49 -3.34 -6.69 2.22
C PHE A 49 -4.63 -6.83 1.43
N LEU A 50 -4.53 -7.17 0.16
CA LEU A 50 -5.74 -7.38 -0.65
C LEU A 50 -6.49 -8.65 -0.24
N ASP A 51 -5.75 -9.67 0.20
CA ASP A 51 -6.31 -10.92 0.70
C ASP A 51 -5.46 -11.41 1.90
N PRO A 52 -5.76 -10.96 3.12
CA PRO A 52 -4.96 -11.29 4.29
C PRO A 52 -4.97 -12.79 4.63
N LYS A 53 -5.96 -13.57 4.15
CA LYS A 53 -6.07 -15.02 4.39
C LYS A 53 -5.02 -15.81 3.59
N LYS A 54 -4.48 -15.24 2.51
CA LYS A 54 -3.39 -15.84 1.72
C LYS A 54 -1.99 -15.55 2.28
N ILE A 55 -1.89 -14.73 3.33
CA ILE A 55 -0.60 -14.42 3.96
C ILE A 55 -0.20 -15.59 4.88
N ILE A 56 0.76 -16.40 4.41
CA ILE A 56 1.29 -17.55 5.17
C ILE A 56 2.34 -17.15 6.22
N THR A 57 2.86 -15.93 6.14
CA THR A 57 3.85 -15.40 7.07
C THR A 57 3.18 -15.05 8.40
N THR A 58 3.71 -15.57 9.51
CA THR A 58 3.22 -15.20 10.84
C THR A 58 3.76 -13.83 11.27
N LEU A 59 3.09 -13.19 12.23
CA LEU A 59 3.61 -11.94 12.81
C LEU A 59 5.01 -12.14 13.43
N GLU A 60 5.22 -13.27 14.10
CA GLU A 60 6.50 -13.62 14.71
C GLU A 60 7.61 -13.73 13.67
N ASP A 61 7.38 -14.46 12.57
CA ASP A 61 8.34 -14.57 11.47
C ASP A 61 8.69 -13.19 10.89
N ALA A 62 7.68 -12.35 10.67
CA ALA A 62 7.89 -11.01 10.14
C ALA A 62 8.76 -10.15 11.08
N VAL A 63 8.52 -10.21 12.39
CA VAL A 63 9.29 -9.47 13.41
C VAL A 63 10.71 -10.00 13.52
N ASN A 64 10.89 -11.32 13.50
CA ASN A 64 12.21 -11.96 13.56
C ASN A 64 13.07 -11.55 12.35
N GLN A 65 12.48 -11.58 11.15
CA GLN A 65 13.17 -11.14 9.94
C GLN A 65 13.49 -9.65 9.96
N ALA A 66 12.54 -8.80 10.36
CA ALA A 66 12.76 -7.36 10.46
C ALA A 66 13.94 -7.04 11.39
N THR A 67 13.95 -7.65 12.57
CA THR A 67 14.97 -7.42 13.60
C THR A 67 16.34 -7.96 13.16
N ALA A 68 16.39 -9.11 12.51
CA ALA A 68 17.63 -9.68 11.97
C ALA A 68 18.25 -8.76 10.89
N PHE A 69 17.45 -8.28 9.94
CA PHE A 69 17.96 -7.34 8.93
C PHE A 69 18.34 -5.99 9.52
N ASP A 70 17.60 -5.48 10.51
CA ASP A 70 17.90 -4.20 11.17
C ASP A 70 19.25 -4.24 11.89
N SER A 71 19.49 -5.34 12.61
CA SER A 71 20.72 -5.62 13.38
C SER A 71 21.93 -5.84 12.46
N ASN A 72 21.73 -6.47 11.30
CA ASN A 72 22.77 -6.71 10.31
C ASN A 72 23.00 -5.50 9.37
N GLY A 73 22.37 -4.35 9.64
CA GLY A 73 22.54 -3.11 8.87
C GLY A 73 21.80 -3.06 7.53
N ASN A 74 21.04 -4.09 7.16
CA ASN A 74 20.24 -4.11 5.94
C ASN A 74 18.90 -3.38 6.14
N LYS A 75 18.97 -2.06 6.20
CA LYS A 75 17.82 -1.20 6.49
C LYS A 75 16.67 -1.36 5.49
N THR A 76 16.96 -1.50 4.20
CA THR A 76 15.92 -1.69 3.18
C THR A 76 15.10 -2.95 3.42
N ARG A 77 15.74 -4.09 3.73
CA ARG A 77 14.98 -5.31 4.04
C ARG A 77 14.27 -5.21 5.38
N ALA A 78 14.87 -4.59 6.38
CA ALA A 78 14.23 -4.36 7.68
C ALA A 78 12.92 -3.56 7.54
N GLU A 79 12.94 -2.47 6.75
CA GLU A 79 11.76 -1.64 6.47
C GLU A 79 10.64 -2.45 5.82
N VAL A 80 10.95 -3.26 4.80
CA VAL A 80 9.96 -4.14 4.15
C VAL A 80 9.32 -5.10 5.15
N TRP A 81 10.11 -5.74 6.02
CA TRP A 81 9.60 -6.69 7.00
C TRP A 81 8.80 -6.01 8.12
N TYR A 82 9.20 -4.82 8.56
CA TYR A 82 8.37 -4.02 9.47
C TYR A 82 7.04 -3.60 8.83
N ARG A 83 7.02 -3.24 7.54
CA ARG A 83 5.77 -3.02 6.81
C ARG A 83 4.88 -4.27 6.80
N ILE A 84 5.45 -5.45 6.55
CA ILE A 84 4.70 -6.72 6.58
C ILE A 84 4.10 -6.96 7.97
N ALA A 85 4.89 -6.79 9.04
CA ALA A 85 4.41 -6.91 10.40
C ALA A 85 3.27 -5.92 10.71
N GLY A 86 3.39 -4.67 10.26
CA GLY A 86 2.35 -3.64 10.37
C GLY A 86 1.06 -4.00 9.61
N GLY A 87 1.18 -4.55 8.40
CA GLY A 87 0.04 -5.06 7.64
C GLY A 87 -0.69 -6.22 8.33
N ILE A 88 0.07 -7.15 8.94
CA ILE A 88 -0.49 -8.25 9.74
C ILE A 88 -1.21 -7.69 10.98
N ALA A 89 -0.63 -6.68 11.65
CA ALA A 89 -1.26 -6.02 12.79
C ALA A 89 -2.56 -5.30 12.41
N LEU A 90 -2.61 -4.63 11.23
CA LEU A 90 -3.84 -4.05 10.69
C LEU A 90 -4.94 -5.11 10.55
N TYR A 91 -4.61 -6.27 9.97
CA TYR A 91 -5.57 -7.37 9.80
C TYR A 91 -6.05 -7.97 11.14
N ARG A 92 -5.15 -8.11 12.11
CA ARG A 92 -5.49 -8.61 13.46
C ARG A 92 -6.25 -7.60 14.31
N GLY A 93 -6.34 -6.35 13.86
CA GLY A 93 -6.95 -5.27 14.61
C GLY A 93 -6.15 -4.86 15.85
N ASP A 94 -4.82 -4.88 15.74
CA ASP A 94 -3.87 -4.56 16.81
C ASP A 94 -3.28 -3.14 16.63
N PRO A 95 -3.88 -2.09 17.24
CA PRO A 95 -3.44 -0.70 17.04
C PRO A 95 -2.07 -0.41 17.64
N GLU A 96 -1.66 -1.12 18.69
CA GLU A 96 -0.32 -0.97 19.29
C GLU A 96 0.75 -1.56 18.37
N GLY A 97 0.51 -2.75 17.82
CA GLY A 97 1.36 -3.36 16.80
C GLY A 97 1.47 -2.50 15.55
N VAL A 98 0.33 -1.99 15.04
CA VAL A 98 0.30 -1.07 13.88
C VAL A 98 1.20 0.14 14.13
N ARG A 99 1.01 0.82 15.27
CA ARG A 99 1.85 1.97 15.64
C ARG A 99 3.32 1.58 15.69
N LYS A 100 3.67 0.56 16.47
CA LYS A 100 5.05 0.10 16.67
C LYS A 100 5.76 -0.21 15.35
N PHE A 101 5.14 -1.01 14.49
CA PHE A 101 5.79 -1.49 13.27
C PHE A 101 5.87 -0.42 12.20
N PHE A 102 4.85 0.43 12.04
CA PHE A 102 4.92 1.52 11.08
C PHE A 102 5.80 2.69 11.56
N GLU A 103 5.93 2.95 12.87
CA GLU A 103 6.96 3.87 13.39
C GLU A 103 8.37 3.36 13.06
N LYS A 104 8.62 2.06 13.23
CA LYS A 104 9.90 1.43 12.85
C LYS A 104 10.16 1.46 11.35
N ALA A 105 9.17 1.16 10.51
CA ALA A 105 9.30 1.28 9.07
C ALA A 105 9.55 2.75 8.65
N SER A 106 8.86 3.70 9.29
CA SER A 106 9.00 5.13 9.02
C SER A 106 10.37 5.67 9.37
N SER A 107 10.96 5.27 10.51
CA SER A 107 12.29 5.73 10.91
C SER A 107 13.39 5.33 9.93
N ILE A 108 13.18 4.25 9.17
CA ILE A 108 14.09 3.78 8.12
C ILE A 108 13.76 4.45 6.77
N ALA A 109 12.48 4.52 6.41
CA ALA A 109 12.06 5.05 5.12
C ALA A 109 12.24 6.58 5.03
N GLY A 110 12.12 7.29 6.15
CA GLY A 110 12.04 8.75 6.18
C GLY A 110 10.81 9.23 5.43
N ASP A 111 10.95 10.35 4.71
CA ASP A 111 9.83 10.98 4.00
C ASP A 111 9.50 10.32 2.65
N ARG A 112 10.20 9.25 2.27
CA ARG A 112 9.93 8.46 1.05
C ARG A 112 8.63 7.66 1.13
N ARG A 113 8.13 7.42 2.35
CA ARG A 113 6.93 6.62 2.66
C ARG A 113 6.08 7.34 3.72
N PRO A 114 5.45 8.48 3.37
CA PRO A 114 4.64 9.23 4.33
C PRO A 114 3.48 8.41 4.90
N GLU A 115 2.96 7.43 4.15
CA GLU A 115 1.87 6.54 4.57
C GLU A 115 2.15 5.81 5.89
N TYR A 116 3.42 5.52 6.20
CA TYR A 116 3.78 4.90 7.48
C TYR A 116 3.53 5.83 8.66
N LYS A 117 3.85 7.13 8.54
CA LYS A 117 3.63 8.12 9.61
C LYS A 117 2.13 8.34 9.84
N THR A 118 1.36 8.43 8.76
CA THR A 118 -0.10 8.61 8.84
C THR A 118 -0.75 7.43 9.56
N ILE A 119 -0.47 6.19 9.15
CA ILE A 119 -1.04 5.00 9.81
C ILE A 119 -0.54 4.84 11.25
N ALA A 120 0.73 5.12 11.52
CA ALA A 120 1.27 5.02 12.88
C ALA A 120 0.62 6.01 13.85
N SER A 121 0.48 7.27 13.45
CA SER A 121 -0.11 8.33 14.28
C SER A 121 -1.61 8.18 14.51
N ARG A 122 -2.30 7.48 13.59
CA ARG A 122 -3.74 7.25 13.61
C ARG A 122 -4.08 5.77 13.66
N SER A 123 -3.30 4.98 14.42
CA SER A 123 -3.34 3.52 14.36
C SER A 123 -4.70 2.92 14.74
N GLN A 124 -5.41 3.52 15.70
CA GLN A 124 -6.75 3.09 16.08
C GLN A 124 -7.78 3.28 14.97
N ASP A 125 -7.75 4.43 14.29
CA ASP A 125 -8.62 4.71 13.14
C ASP A 125 -8.31 3.76 11.99
N ALA A 126 -7.02 3.58 11.69
CA ALA A 126 -6.54 2.69 10.65
C ALA A 126 -7.01 1.25 10.86
N VAL A 127 -6.93 0.73 12.10
CA VAL A 127 -7.46 -0.58 12.47
C VAL A 127 -8.97 -0.68 12.27
N ASN A 128 -9.72 0.35 12.68
CA ASN A 128 -11.18 0.34 12.53
C ASN A 128 -11.61 0.33 11.06
N LEU A 129 -10.91 1.08 10.21
CA LEU A 129 -11.15 1.10 8.77
C LEU A 129 -10.69 -0.20 8.09
N ALA A 130 -9.52 -0.73 8.46
CA ALA A 130 -9.03 -2.02 7.98
C ALA A 130 -10.02 -3.14 8.28
N ARG A 131 -10.58 -3.18 9.50
CA ARG A 131 -11.63 -4.14 9.88
C ARG A 131 -12.84 -4.05 8.96
N ARG A 132 -13.40 -2.86 8.77
CA ARG A 132 -14.55 -2.62 7.88
C ARG A 132 -14.27 -3.04 6.44
N TYR A 133 -13.06 -2.79 5.95
CA TYR A 133 -12.62 -3.19 4.64
C TYR A 133 -12.58 -4.72 4.51
N TYR A 134 -12.00 -5.44 5.47
CA TYR A 134 -11.92 -6.90 5.43
C TYR A 134 -13.27 -7.60 5.67
N GLU A 135 -14.17 -7.00 6.45
CA GLU A 135 -15.54 -7.51 6.64
C GLU A 135 -16.39 -7.40 5.36
N SER A 136 -15.98 -6.56 4.41
CA SER A 136 -16.68 -6.38 3.12
C SER A 136 -16.20 -7.32 2.01
N MET A 137 -15.21 -8.18 2.30
CA MET A 137 -14.59 -9.13 1.36
C MET A 137 -15.12 -10.56 1.48
#